data_AF-A0A922LWK2-F1
#
_entry.id   AF-A0A922LWK2-F1
#
_cell.length_a   1.000
_cell.length_b   1.000
_cell.length_c   1.000
_cell.angle_alpha   90.00
_cell.angle_beta   90.00
_cell.angle_gamma   90.00
#
_symmetry.space_group_name_H-M   'P 1'
#
loop_
_entity.id
_entity.type
_entity.pdbx_description
1 polymer ?
#
loop_
_entity_poly.entity_id
_entity_poly.type
_entity_poly.pdbx_seq_one_letter_code
_entity_poly.pdbx_strand_id
1 'polypeptide(L)'
;MNSKVSKKCELRNKNILTFAPISYVIWIMTCYVVGLLPFIPIKYDCFEIPLVSVIRSNEFARRRHWDRFLPHTVLLLSDFILSSPLFIEHLRKRGLPVFFWVCNNEEDMEKAFELGASGVMTDYPRKLTEFLKKHPEYPKVF
;
A
#
# COMPACT_ATOMS: atom_id res chain seq x y z
N MET A 1 2.16 3.24 -9.69
CA MET A 1 1.54 3.68 -10.98
C MET A 1 2.03 5.07 -11.44
N ASN A 2 2.12 5.37 -12.75
CA ASN A 2 2.39 6.73 -13.29
C ASN A 2 1.08 7.52 -13.44
N SER A 3 1.04 8.78 -12.96
CA SER A 3 -0.16 9.64 -13.02
C SER A 3 -0.68 9.87 -14.44
N LYS A 4 0.20 9.93 -15.45
CA LYS A 4 -0.19 10.09 -16.86
C LYS A 4 -0.97 8.89 -17.38
N VAL A 5 -0.62 7.68 -16.93
CA VAL A 5 -1.29 6.45 -17.35
C VAL A 5 -2.66 6.38 -16.69
N SER A 6 -2.73 6.64 -15.37
CA SER A 6 -4.01 6.65 -14.64
C SER A 6 -5.01 7.63 -15.27
N LYS A 7 -4.58 8.85 -15.60
CA LYS A 7 -5.43 9.85 -16.27
C LYS A 7 -5.91 9.40 -17.65
N LYS A 8 -5.09 8.69 -18.44
CA LYS A 8 -5.52 8.14 -19.73
C LYS A 8 -6.59 7.05 -19.56
N CYS A 9 -6.45 6.20 -18.55
CA CYS A 9 -7.43 5.17 -18.22
C CYS A 9 -8.76 5.78 -17.78
N GLU A 10 -8.72 6.77 -16.89
CA GLU A 10 -9.90 7.50 -16.40
C GLU A 10 -10.65 8.21 -17.55
N LEU A 11 -9.91 8.85 -18.46
CA LEU A 11 -10.50 9.50 -19.64
C LEU A 11 -11.19 8.49 -20.57
N ARG A 12 -10.71 7.24 -20.63
CA ARG A 12 -11.30 6.19 -21.46
C ARG A 12 -12.50 5.52 -20.79
N ASN A 13 -12.47 5.36 -19.48
CA ASN A 13 -13.56 4.79 -18.70
C ASN A 13 -13.62 5.46 -17.33
N LYS A 14 -14.64 6.28 -17.10
CA LYS A 14 -14.83 7.01 -15.84
C LYS A 14 -15.14 6.09 -14.64
N ASN A 15 -15.53 4.84 -14.88
CA ASN A 15 -15.84 3.86 -13.85
C ASN A 15 -14.65 2.93 -13.53
N ILE A 16 -13.45 3.19 -14.07
CA ILE A 16 -12.28 2.37 -13.78
C ILE A 16 -11.69 2.75 -12.42
N LEU A 17 -11.35 1.74 -11.62
CA LEU A 17 -10.63 1.96 -10.37
C LEU A 17 -9.24 2.53 -10.67
N THR A 18 -8.90 3.62 -9.99
CA THR A 18 -7.63 4.31 -10.14
C THR A 18 -6.70 4.02 -8.98
N PHE A 19 -5.44 3.72 -9.30
CA PHE A 19 -4.39 3.50 -8.30
C PHE A 19 -3.60 4.78 -8.02
N ALA A 20 -3.43 5.10 -6.74
CA ALA A 20 -2.67 6.26 -6.30
C ALA A 20 -1.20 6.16 -6.75
N PRO A 21 -0.63 7.18 -7.41
CA PRO A 21 0.81 7.21 -7.68
C PRO A 21 1.57 7.39 -6.35
N ILE A 22 2.81 6.90 -6.28
CA ILE A 22 3.63 6.94 -5.05
C ILE A 22 3.79 8.37 -4.51
N SER A 23 3.92 9.37 -5.39
CA SER A 23 3.98 10.78 -4.98
C SER A 23 2.73 11.25 -4.24
N TYR A 24 1.56 10.74 -4.61
CA TYR A 24 0.31 11.03 -3.92
C TYR A 24 0.20 10.27 -2.59
N VAL A 25 0.71 9.04 -2.52
CA VAL A 25 0.81 8.30 -1.26
C VAL A 25 1.66 9.06 -0.26
N ILE A 26 2.84 9.55 -0.66
CA ILE A 26 3.71 10.38 0.19
C ILE A 26 2.98 11.65 0.63
N TRP A 27 2.25 12.32 -0.26
CA TRP A 27 1.45 13.49 0.10
C TRP A 27 0.40 13.18 1.17
N ILE A 28 -0.34 12.07 1.00
CA ILE A 28 -1.33 11.61 1.97
C ILE A 28 -0.67 11.27 3.32
N MET A 29 0.52 10.68 3.32
CA MET A 29 1.29 10.43 4.54
C MET A 29 1.67 11.73 5.24
N THR A 30 2.13 12.74 4.50
CA THR A 30 2.42 14.07 5.07
C THR A 30 1.16 14.68 5.68
N CYS A 31 0.02 14.60 4.99
CA CYS A 31 -1.26 15.06 5.53
C CYS A 31 -1.70 14.29 6.77
N TYR A 32 -1.40 12.99 6.85
CA TYR A 32 -1.65 12.18 8.04
C TYR A 32 -0.81 12.65 9.23
N VAL A 33 0.49 12.86 9.03
CA VAL A 33 1.42 13.33 10.08
C VAL A 33 1.05 14.72 10.59
N VAL A 34 0.61 15.61 9.70
CA VAL A 34 0.16 16.97 10.07
C VAL A 34 -1.26 16.96 10.68
N GLY A 35 -2.00 15.85 10.56
CA GLY A 35 -3.39 15.75 11.05
C GLY A 35 -4.43 16.42 10.13
N LEU A 36 -4.05 16.79 8.90
CA LEU A 36 -4.93 17.40 7.90
C LEU A 36 -5.68 16.37 7.04
N LEU A 37 -5.29 15.10 7.10
CA LEU A 37 -5.96 14.03 6.35
C LEU A 37 -7.50 14.01 6.50
N PRO A 38 -8.11 14.18 7.70
CA PRO A 38 -9.57 14.26 7.86
C PRO A 38 -10.26 15.27 6.93
N PHE A 39 -9.61 16.37 6.59
CA PHE A 39 -10.21 17.49 5.84
C PHE A 39 -9.99 17.41 4.32
N ILE A 40 -9.15 16.48 3.86
CA ILE A 40 -8.75 16.40 2.44
C ILE A 40 -9.53 15.27 1.74
N PRO A 41 -10.24 15.58 0.64
CA PRO A 41 -10.86 14.56 -0.20
C PRO A 41 -9.78 13.78 -0.96
N ILE A 42 -9.90 12.45 -0.94
CA ILE A 42 -8.98 11.55 -1.62
C ILE A 42 -9.46 11.35 -3.06
N LYS A 43 -8.56 11.54 -4.02
CA LYS A 43 -8.89 11.53 -5.46
C LYS A 43 -8.81 10.16 -6.13
N TYR A 44 -8.20 9.19 -5.46
CA TYR A 44 -7.92 7.86 -6.01
C TYR A 44 -8.67 6.80 -5.21
N ASP A 45 -9.04 5.72 -5.89
CA ASP A 45 -9.88 4.67 -5.31
C ASP A 45 -9.05 3.64 -4.54
N CYS A 46 -7.85 3.30 -5.03
CA CYS A 46 -7.02 2.22 -4.48
C CYS A 46 -5.62 2.70 -4.09
N PHE A 47 -5.09 2.16 -2.99
CA PHE A 47 -3.73 2.42 -2.52
C PHE A 47 -2.85 1.18 -2.63
N GLU A 48 -1.66 1.33 -3.23
CA GLU A 48 -0.63 0.29 -3.30
C GLU A 48 0.51 0.65 -2.33
N ILE A 49 0.64 -0.08 -1.23
CA ILE A 49 1.62 0.17 -0.17
C ILE A 49 2.70 -0.91 -0.18
N PRO A 50 4.00 -0.55 -0.24
CA PRO A 50 5.05 -1.54 -0.10
C PRO A 50 5.15 -2.04 1.35
N LEU A 51 5.25 -3.35 1.57
CA LEU A 51 5.35 -3.92 2.93
C LEU A 51 6.77 -3.75 3.48
N VAL A 52 6.89 -3.20 4.70
CA VAL A 52 8.20 -2.84 5.29
C VAL A 52 9.10 -4.03 5.61
N SER A 53 8.55 -5.20 5.98
CA SER A 53 9.36 -6.42 6.15
C SER A 53 10.10 -6.76 4.86
N VAL A 54 9.40 -6.63 3.74
CA VAL A 54 9.89 -6.88 2.39
C VAL A 54 10.84 -5.77 1.94
N ILE A 55 10.57 -4.49 2.21
CA ILE A 55 11.50 -3.38 1.85
C ILE A 55 12.83 -3.55 2.58
N ARG A 56 12.80 -3.88 3.88
CA ARG A 56 13.99 -4.03 4.71
C ARG A 56 14.84 -5.24 4.28
N SER A 57 14.20 -6.32 3.84
CA SER A 57 14.92 -7.52 3.35
C SER A 57 15.31 -7.43 1.89
N ASN A 58 14.61 -6.65 1.06
CA ASN A 58 14.83 -6.66 -0.38
C ASN A 58 15.98 -5.77 -0.83
N GLU A 59 16.77 -6.32 -1.75
CA GLU A 59 17.61 -5.60 -2.69
C GLU A 59 16.88 -4.50 -3.48
N PHE A 60 15.55 -4.40 -3.44
CA PHE A 60 14.74 -3.44 -4.20
C PHE A 60 15.05 -1.99 -3.84
N ALA A 61 15.14 -1.64 -2.55
CA ALA A 61 15.51 -0.28 -2.12
C ALA A 61 16.93 0.08 -2.64
N ARG A 62 17.83 -0.90 -2.57
CA ARG A 62 19.21 -0.82 -3.03
C ARG A 62 19.31 -0.71 -4.56
N ARG A 63 18.52 -1.48 -5.32
CA ARG A 63 18.45 -1.47 -6.80
C ARG A 63 17.84 -0.20 -7.36
N ARG A 64 16.88 0.42 -6.65
CA ARG A 64 16.28 1.70 -7.04
C ARG A 64 17.12 2.92 -6.65
N HIS A 65 18.30 2.72 -6.05
CA HIS A 65 19.19 3.77 -5.55
C HIS A 65 18.49 4.80 -4.65
N TRP A 66 17.43 4.40 -3.95
CA TRP A 66 16.71 5.31 -3.03
C TRP A 66 17.61 5.78 -1.89
N ASP A 67 18.53 4.92 -1.44
CA ASP A 67 19.52 5.20 -0.42
C ASP A 67 20.46 6.38 -0.77
N ARG A 68 20.60 6.71 -2.06
CA ARG A 68 21.46 7.81 -2.53
C ARG A 68 20.70 9.14 -2.67
N PHE A 69 19.40 9.08 -2.93
CA PHE A 69 18.56 10.25 -3.16
C PHE A 69 17.79 10.70 -1.92
N LEU A 70 17.47 9.79 -1.00
CA LEU A 70 16.72 10.07 0.23
C LEU A 70 17.54 9.65 1.45
N PRO A 71 17.62 10.49 2.49
CA PRO A 71 18.30 10.12 3.72
C PRO A 71 17.56 8.94 4.37
N HIS A 72 18.33 7.98 4.90
CA HIS A 72 17.84 6.74 5.51
C HIS A 72 16.75 6.97 6.57
N THR A 73 16.79 8.10 7.27
CA THR A 73 15.78 8.49 8.27
C THR A 73 14.39 8.73 7.67
N VAL A 74 14.31 9.33 6.47
CA VAL A 74 13.04 9.59 5.80
C VAL A 74 12.41 8.30 5.31
N LEU A 75 13.21 7.36 4.81
CA LEU A 75 12.75 6.03 4.41
C LEU A 75 12.18 5.26 5.60
N LEU A 76 12.90 5.25 6.74
CA LEU A 76 12.43 4.62 7.97
C LEU A 76 11.13 5.24 8.50
N LEU A 77 11.02 6.58 8.46
CA LEU A 77 9.80 7.27 8.88
C LEU A 77 8.63 6.95 7.94
N SER A 78 8.86 6.95 6.62
CA SER A 78 7.81 6.59 5.67
C SER A 78 7.34 5.15 5.87
N ASP A 79 8.27 4.24 6.13
CA ASP A 79 7.99 2.85 6.43
C ASP A 79 7.18 2.70 7.72
N PHE A 80 7.57 3.43 8.77
CA PHE A 80 6.85 3.41 10.05
C PHE A 80 5.40 3.88 9.91
N ILE A 81 5.16 4.94 9.14
CA ILE A 81 3.82 5.47 8.90
C ILE A 81 2.99 4.50 8.05
N LEU A 82 3.57 3.96 6.98
CA LEU A 82 2.88 3.01 6.08
C LEU A 82 2.58 1.67 6.75
N SER A 83 3.37 1.26 7.73
CA SER A 83 3.13 0.09 8.56
C SER A 83 2.26 0.37 9.78
N SER A 84 1.76 1.60 9.94
CA SER A 84 0.90 1.93 11.08
C SER A 84 -0.51 1.40 10.82
N PRO A 85 -1.03 0.49 11.66
CA PRO A 85 -2.40 -0.03 11.50
C PRO A 85 -3.44 1.09 11.60
N LEU A 86 -3.16 2.17 12.34
CA LEU A 86 -4.03 3.33 12.45
C LEU A 86 -4.16 4.10 11.13
N PHE A 87 -3.06 4.24 10.39
CA PHE A 87 -3.08 4.88 9.07
C PHE A 87 -3.92 4.06 8.08
N ILE A 88 -3.72 2.74 8.07
CA ILE A 88 -4.46 1.81 7.22
C ILE A 88 -5.94 1.78 7.60
N GLU A 89 -6.25 1.73 8.90
CA GLU A 89 -7.63 1.80 9.40
C GLU A 89 -8.31 3.11 9.01
N HIS A 90 -7.59 4.24 9.03
CA HIS A 90 -8.12 5.54 8.60
C HIS A 90 -8.49 5.56 7.12
N LEU A 91 -7.63 4.98 6.26
CA LEU A 91 -7.94 4.80 4.84
C LEU A 91 -9.14 3.87 4.65
N ARG A 92 -9.18 2.75 5.39
CA ARG A 92 -10.26 1.77 5.32
C ARG A 92 -11.61 2.33 5.77
N LYS A 93 -11.66 3.13 6.84
CA LYS A 93 -12.87 3.82 7.31
C LYS A 93 -13.45 4.79 6.27
N ARG A 94 -12.63 5.22 5.31
CA ARG A 94 -13.07 6.02 4.16
C ARG A 94 -13.56 5.19 2.98
N GLY A 95 -13.61 3.87 3.11
CA GLY A 95 -13.99 2.95 2.03
C GLY A 95 -12.89 2.74 0.99
N LEU A 96 -11.64 3.08 1.30
CA LEU A 96 -10.52 2.97 0.36
C LEU A 96 -9.81 1.63 0.53
N PRO A 97 -9.83 0.74 -0.47
CA PRO A 97 -9.07 -0.50 -0.43
C PRO A 97 -7.56 -0.24 -0.46
N VAL A 98 -6.84 -1.01 0.36
CA VAL A 98 -5.39 -0.94 0.50
C VAL A 98 -4.77 -2.29 0.12
N PHE A 99 -3.83 -2.25 -0.82
CA PHE A 99 -3.12 -3.42 -1.33
C PHE A 99 -1.65 -3.38 -0.95
N PHE A 100 -1.12 -4.46 -0.37
CA PHE A 100 0.30 -4.56 -0.04
C PHE A 100 1.09 -5.34 -1.08
N TRP A 101 2.32 -4.91 -1.36
CA TRP A 101 3.23 -5.57 -2.32
C TRP A 101 4.70 -5.52 -1.85
N VAL A 102 5.61 -6.42 -2.25
CA VAL A 102 5.37 -7.75 -2.83
C VAL A 102 5.44 -8.78 -1.72
N CYS A 103 4.35 -9.48 -1.41
CA CYS A 103 4.31 -10.43 -0.29
C CYS A 103 4.61 -11.84 -0.81
N ASN A 104 5.84 -12.33 -0.67
CA ASN A 104 6.25 -13.62 -1.25
C ASN A 104 6.22 -14.80 -0.25
N ASN A 105 6.24 -14.52 1.05
CA ASN A 105 6.18 -15.52 2.12
C ASN A 105 4.82 -15.50 2.82
N GLU A 106 4.42 -16.61 3.44
CA GLU A 106 3.17 -16.68 4.23
C GLU A 106 3.19 -15.67 5.39
N GLU A 107 4.33 -15.48 6.07
CA GLU A 107 4.51 -14.48 7.14
C GLU A 107 4.26 -13.04 6.67
N ASP A 108 4.69 -12.70 5.44
CA ASP A 108 4.45 -11.37 4.86
C ASP A 108 2.97 -11.17 4.52
N MET A 109 2.31 -12.23 4.03
CA MET A 109 0.88 -12.21 3.74
C MET A 109 0.08 -12.02 5.03
N GLU A 110 0.36 -12.82 6.06
CA GLU A 110 -0.27 -12.73 7.37
C GLU A 110 -0.12 -11.33 7.96
N LYS A 111 1.12 -10.81 8.01
CA LYS A 111 1.39 -9.45 8.50
C LYS A 111 0.65 -8.38 7.72
N ALA A 112 0.59 -8.48 6.40
CA ALA A 112 -0.16 -7.52 5.59
C ALA A 112 -1.66 -7.53 5.94
N PHE A 113 -2.26 -8.71 6.08
CA PHE A 113 -3.67 -8.82 6.46
C PHE A 113 -3.94 -8.38 7.91
N GLU A 114 -3.03 -8.65 8.84
CA GLU A 114 -3.09 -8.16 10.22
C GLU A 114 -3.08 -6.63 10.28
N LEU A 115 -2.24 -5.97 9.46
CA LEU A 115 -2.20 -4.52 9.33
C LEU A 115 -3.49 -3.93 8.74
N GLY A 116 -4.38 -4.76 8.20
CA GLY A 116 -5.67 -4.35 7.65
C GLY A 116 -5.70 -4.23 6.13
N ALA A 117 -4.80 -4.93 5.42
CA ALA A 117 -4.85 -5.02 3.97
C ALA A 117 -6.21 -5.52 3.45
N SER A 118 -6.70 -4.88 2.40
CA SER A 118 -7.82 -5.38 1.60
C SER A 118 -7.37 -6.48 0.63
N GLY A 119 -6.09 -6.51 0.28
CA GLY A 119 -5.50 -7.56 -0.52
C GLY A 119 -3.97 -7.48 -0.56
N VAL A 120 -3.34 -8.51 -1.10
CA VAL A 120 -1.89 -8.61 -1.25
C VAL A 120 -1.52 -8.96 -2.69
N MET A 121 -0.45 -8.36 -3.18
CA MET A 121 0.14 -8.68 -4.48
C MET A 121 1.39 -9.53 -4.25
N THR A 122 1.45 -10.66 -4.95
CA THR A 122 2.53 -11.65 -4.84
C THR A 122 2.91 -12.19 -6.21
N ASP A 123 4.17 -12.60 -6.37
CA ASP A 123 4.62 -13.33 -7.56
C ASP A 123 4.20 -14.83 -7.50
N TYR A 124 3.73 -15.31 -6.34
CA TYR A 124 3.34 -16.71 -6.10
C TYR A 124 1.83 -16.86 -5.81
N PRO A 125 0.94 -16.71 -6.81
CA PRO A 125 -0.51 -16.73 -6.60
C PRO A 125 -1.02 -18.05 -6.01
N ARG A 126 -0.35 -19.17 -6.31
CA ARG A 126 -0.69 -20.48 -5.73
C ARG A 126 -0.50 -20.49 -4.21
N LYS A 127 0.61 -19.94 -3.70
CA LYS A 127 0.87 -19.83 -2.26
C LYS A 127 -0.18 -18.96 -1.59
N LEU A 128 -0.52 -17.82 -2.19
CA LEU A 128 -1.59 -16.96 -1.67
C LEU A 128 -2.93 -17.68 -1.61
N THR A 129 -3.26 -18.48 -2.62
CA THR A 129 -4.51 -19.26 -2.64
C THR A 129 -4.52 -20.31 -1.54
N GLU A 130 -3.41 -21.00 -1.31
CA GLU A 130 -3.26 -21.98 -0.22
C GLU A 130 -3.35 -21.30 1.15
N PHE A 131 -2.74 -20.13 1.30
CA PHE A 131 -2.83 -19.30 2.51
C PHE A 131 -4.27 -18.88 2.82
N LEU A 132 -4.99 -18.30 1.85
CA LEU A 132 -6.39 -17.88 2.05
C LEU A 132 -7.33 -19.05 2.34
N LYS A 133 -7.03 -20.26 1.84
CA LYS A 133 -7.79 -21.47 2.20
C LYS A 133 -7.55 -21.90 3.65
N LYS A 134 -6.34 -21.69 4.18
CA LYS A 134 -5.99 -21.97 5.58
C LYS A 134 -6.59 -20.92 6.54
N HIS A 135 -6.71 -19.67 6.08
CA HIS A 135 -7.13 -18.50 6.86
C HIS A 135 -8.41 -17.84 6.32
N PRO A 136 -9.59 -18.46 6.49
CA PRO A 136 -10.86 -17.91 6.00
C PRO A 136 -11.27 -16.59 6.67
N GLU A 137 -10.64 -16.20 7.77
CA GLU A 137 -10.80 -14.91 8.45
C GLU A 137 -10.32 -13.71 7.63
N TYR A 138 -9.51 -13.95 6.59
CA TYR A 138 -8.98 -12.93 5.70
C TYR A 138 -9.57 -13.05 4.28
N PRO A 139 -9.78 -11.92 3.58
CA PRO A 139 -9.68 -10.54 4.08
C PRO A 139 -10.88 -10.17 4.95
N LYS A 140 -10.68 -9.30 5.95
CA LYS A 140 -11.78 -8.76 6.77
C LYS A 140 -12.71 -7.94 5.87
N VAL A 141 -13.85 -8.53 5.50
CA VAL A 141 -14.83 -7.91 4.59
C VAL A 141 -15.48 -6.70 5.29
N PHE A 142 -15.71 -5.65 4.48
CA PHE A 142 -16.26 -4.35 4.87
C PHE A 142 -17.68 -4.43 5.45
#